data_AF-A0A7K1SJR8-F1
#
_entry.id   AF-A0A7K1SJR8-F1
#
_cell.length_a   1.000
_cell.length_b   1.000
_cell.length_c   1.000
_cell.angle_alpha   90.00
_cell.angle_beta   90.00
_cell.angle_gamma   90.00
#
_symmetry.space_group_name_H-M   'P 1'
#
loop_
_entity.id
_entity.type
_entity.pdbx_description
1 polymer ?
#
loop_
_entity_poly.entity_id
_entity_poly.type
_entity_poly.pdbx_seq_one_letter_code
_entity_poly.pdbx_strand_id
1 'polypeptide(L)'
;MTNPPLSRIERLQLQARQIQQFTPHSSPILVAESFAEFRRLLLEVVEPSPLLAPVTEQDWARITHYTMASTLIEIRAKPDLAAFLGGEGSALADLQAKVAQSIKLLA
;
A
#
# COMPACT_ATOMS: atom_id res chain seq x y z
N MET A 1 9.45 -17.68 23.68
CA MET A 1 9.93 -16.34 23.26
C MET A 1 8.86 -15.74 22.37
N THR A 2 8.13 -14.74 22.84
CA THR A 2 7.11 -14.05 22.03
C THR A 2 7.82 -13.00 21.18
N ASN A 3 7.79 -13.14 19.86
CA ASN A 3 8.25 -12.07 18.96
C ASN A 3 7.46 -10.80 19.26
N PRO A 4 8.10 -9.61 19.34
CA PRO A 4 7.37 -8.37 19.46
C PRO A 4 6.40 -8.22 18.28
N PRO A 5 5.19 -7.67 18.50
CA PRO A 5 4.26 -7.44 17.41
C PRO A 5 4.86 -6.46 16.41
N LEU A 6 4.73 -6.77 15.12
CA LEU A 6 5.19 -5.91 14.03
C LEU A 6 4.56 -4.51 14.13
N SER A 7 5.35 -3.47 13.93
CA SER A 7 4.86 -2.09 13.80
C SER A 7 3.91 -1.94 12.61
N ARG A 8 3.13 -0.85 12.57
CA ARG A 8 2.20 -0.57 11.46
C ARG A 8 2.90 -0.57 10.10
N ILE A 9 4.08 0.05 10.02
CA ILE A 9 4.86 0.14 8.77
C ILE A 9 5.45 -1.21 8.38
N GLU A 10 5.89 -2.04 9.34
CA GLU A 10 6.41 -3.39 9.06
C GLU A 10 5.32 -4.32 8.54
N ARG A 11 4.10 -4.24 9.11
CA ARG A 11 2.93 -4.97 8.59
C ARG A 11 2.61 -4.55 7.16
N LEU A 12 2.62 -3.25 6.87
CA LEU A 12 2.41 -2.73 5.52
C LEU A 12 3.47 -3.21 4.53
N GLN A 13 4.75 -3.17 4.92
CA GLN A 13 5.87 -3.65 4.10
C GLN A 13 5.79 -5.16 3.84
N LEU A 14 5.42 -5.95 4.85
CA LEU A 14 5.21 -7.39 4.69
C LEU A 14 4.09 -7.67 3.68
N GLN A 15 2.97 -6.96 3.78
CA GLN A 15 1.86 -7.10 2.85
C GLN A 15 2.26 -6.70 1.42
N ALA A 16 3.03 -5.62 1.25
CA ALA A 16 3.56 -5.23 -0.06
C ALA A 16 4.43 -6.33 -0.68
N ARG A 17 5.31 -6.96 0.11
CA ARG A 17 6.14 -8.08 -0.36
C ARG A 17 5.30 -9.27 -0.77
N GLN A 18 4.19 -9.54 -0.06
CA GLN A 18 3.27 -10.61 -0.43
C GLN A 18 2.61 -10.33 -1.79
N ILE A 19 2.17 -9.10 -2.04
CA ILE A 19 1.63 -8.69 -3.35
C ILE A 19 2.67 -8.84 -4.46
N GLN A 20 3.93 -8.49 -4.19
CA GLN A 20 5.04 -8.62 -5.15
C GLN A 20 5.38 -10.07 -5.52
N GLN A 21 4.95 -11.05 -4.74
CA GLN A 21 5.19 -12.48 -5.03
C GLN A 21 4.12 -13.10 -5.93
N PHE A 22 3.03 -12.39 -6.19
CA PHE A 22 2.01 -12.90 -7.11
C PHE A 22 2.53 -12.97 -8.54
N THR A 23 2.02 -13.97 -9.26
CA THR A 23 2.30 -14.20 -10.68
C THR A 23 1.02 -13.99 -11.48
N PRO A 24 1.07 -13.85 -12.82
CA PRO A 24 -0.13 -13.74 -13.64
C PRO A 24 -1.10 -14.93 -13.51
N HIS A 25 -0.64 -16.07 -12.98
CA HIS A 25 -1.44 -17.27 -12.74
C HIS A 25 -1.95 -17.40 -11.30
N SER A 26 -1.63 -16.44 -10.42
CA SER A 26 -2.12 -16.41 -9.05
C SER A 26 -3.64 -16.21 -9.02
N SER A 27 -4.30 -16.77 -8.01
CA SER A 27 -5.75 -16.66 -7.83
C SER A 27 -6.19 -15.18 -7.78
N PRO A 28 -7.12 -14.74 -8.66
CA PRO A 28 -7.63 -13.38 -8.66
C PRO A 28 -8.19 -12.93 -7.31
N ILE A 29 -8.84 -13.85 -6.59
CA ILE A 29 -9.40 -13.59 -5.25
C ILE A 29 -8.30 -13.29 -4.25
N LEU A 30 -7.21 -14.08 -4.25
CA LEU A 30 -6.09 -13.86 -3.33
C LEU A 30 -5.37 -12.52 -3.59
N VAL A 31 -5.23 -12.12 -4.85
CA VAL A 31 -4.65 -10.82 -5.20
C VAL A 31 -5.55 -9.68 -4.70
N ALA A 32 -6.87 -9.79 -4.90
CA ALA A 32 -7.83 -8.80 -4.45
C ALA A 32 -7.87 -8.66 -2.91
N GLU A 33 -7.90 -9.77 -2.18
CA GLU A 33 -7.87 -9.79 -0.71
C GLU A 33 -6.58 -9.18 -0.16
N SER A 34 -5.44 -9.60 -0.72
CA SER A 34 -4.12 -9.09 -0.33
C SER A 34 -3.99 -7.59 -0.61
N PHE A 35 -4.53 -7.10 -1.73
CA PHE A 35 -4.57 -5.68 -2.03
C PHE A 35 -5.52 -4.89 -1.10
N ALA A 36 -6.68 -5.45 -0.75
CA ALA A 36 -7.61 -4.84 0.19
C ALA A 36 -6.97 -4.69 1.58
N GLU A 37 -6.23 -5.70 2.03
CA GLU A 37 -5.48 -5.66 3.29
C GLU A 37 -4.36 -4.62 3.25
N PHE A 38 -3.61 -4.56 2.14
CA PHE A 38 -2.58 -3.54 1.94
C PHE A 38 -3.15 -2.13 2.04
N ARG A 39 -4.29 -1.87 1.38
CA ARG A 39 -5.00 -0.59 1.45
C ARG A 39 -5.43 -0.24 2.87
N ARG A 40 -5.97 -1.21 3.62
CA ARG A 40 -6.36 -1.03 5.02
C ARG A 40 -5.17 -0.65 5.90
N LEU A 41 -4.06 -1.38 5.78
CA LEU A 41 -2.82 -1.10 6.51
C LEU A 41 -2.22 0.25 6.12
N LEU A 42 -2.34 0.66 4.85
CA LEU A 42 -1.86 1.96 4.41
C LEU A 42 -2.63 3.08 5.12
N LEU A 43 -3.96 2.97 5.22
CA LEU A 43 -4.79 3.91 5.96
C LEU A 43 -4.41 3.98 7.44
N GLU A 44 -4.09 2.85 8.08
CA GLU A 44 -3.60 2.84 9.48
C GLU A 44 -2.27 3.58 9.67
N VAL A 45 -1.44 3.63 8.62
CA VAL A 45 -0.14 4.32 8.62
C VAL A 45 -0.32 5.80 8.29
N VAL A 46 -1.21 6.14 7.35
CA VAL A 46 -1.40 7.53 6.89
C VAL A 46 -2.39 8.33 7.71
N GLU A 47 -3.32 7.71 8.43
CA GLU A 47 -4.24 8.40 9.33
C GLU A 47 -3.43 9.07 10.44
N PRO A 48 -3.35 10.41 10.45
CA PRO A 48 -2.58 11.11 11.45
C PRO A 48 -3.29 10.98 12.80
N SER A 49 -2.53 10.65 13.84
CA SER A 49 -2.91 11.02 15.20
C SER A 49 -3.17 12.53 15.21
N PRO A 50 -4.22 13.04 15.88
CA PRO A 50 -4.62 14.44 15.79
C PRO A 50 -3.41 15.35 16.03
N LEU A 51 -3.13 16.22 15.04
CA LEU A 51 -2.04 17.17 15.08
C LEU A 51 -2.30 18.15 16.23
N LEU A 52 -1.70 17.90 17.38
CA LEU A 52 -1.58 18.89 18.44
C LEU A 52 -0.41 19.81 18.06
N ALA A 53 -0.72 21.10 17.89
CA ALA A 53 0.16 22.14 17.36
C ALA A 53 1.48 22.32 18.16
N PRO A 54 2.55 22.90 17.55
CA PRO A 54 2.65 23.39 16.17
C PRO A 54 3.25 22.38 15.17
N VAL A 55 2.74 22.41 13.93
CA VAL A 55 3.15 21.55 12.80
C VAL A 55 4.48 22.04 12.23
N THR A 56 5.47 21.15 12.12
CA THR A 56 6.81 21.47 11.57
C THR A 56 6.87 21.30 10.04
N GLU A 57 7.92 21.82 9.38
CA GLU A 57 8.16 21.54 7.95
C GLU A 57 8.30 20.05 7.65
N GLN A 58 8.87 19.28 8.60
CA GLN A 58 8.98 17.83 8.51
C GLN A 58 7.61 17.14 8.56
N ASP A 59 6.67 17.69 9.34
CA ASP A 59 5.28 17.20 9.36
C ASP A 59 4.59 17.44 8.02
N TRP A 60 4.83 18.58 7.38
CA TRP A 60 4.30 18.86 6.05
C TRP A 60 4.83 17.89 5.00
N ALA A 61 6.14 17.64 4.97
CA ALA A 61 6.74 16.66 4.06
C ALA A 61 6.12 15.26 4.26
N ARG A 62 5.91 14.86 5.51
CA ARG A 62 5.25 13.60 5.87
C ARG A 62 3.80 13.54 5.39
N ILE A 63 3.01 14.59 5.61
CA ILE A 63 1.62 14.69 5.13
C ILE A 63 1.57 14.59 3.59
N THR A 64 2.49 15.26 2.88
CA THR A 64 2.58 15.20 1.42
C THR A 64 2.87 13.77 0.95
N HIS A 65 3.87 13.11 1.53
CA HIS A 65 4.20 11.72 1.19
C HIS A 65 3.05 10.76 1.47
N TYR A 66 2.35 10.93 2.60
CA TYR A 66 1.18 10.12 2.97
C TYR A 66 0.03 10.30 1.98
N THR A 67 -0.21 11.53 1.54
CA THR A 67 -1.21 11.86 0.52
C THR A 67 -0.86 11.24 -0.83
N MET A 68 0.42 11.30 -1.23
CA MET A 68 0.89 10.70 -2.48
C MET A 68 0.80 9.18 -2.46
N ALA A 69 1.21 8.53 -1.36
CA ALA A 69 1.11 7.09 -1.18
C ALA A 69 -0.34 6.61 -1.25
N SER A 70 -1.26 7.31 -0.57
CA SER A 70 -2.70 7.03 -0.61
C SER A 70 -3.27 7.21 -2.01
N THR A 71 -2.89 8.28 -2.71
CA THR A 71 -3.35 8.55 -4.09
C THR A 71 -2.91 7.47 -5.08
N LEU A 72 -1.67 7.01 -4.98
CA LEU A 72 -1.17 5.91 -5.82
C LEU A 72 -2.03 4.66 -5.66
N ILE A 73 -2.52 4.38 -4.46
CA ILE A 73 -3.29 3.16 -4.18
C ILE A 73 -4.77 3.34 -4.51
N GLU A 74 -5.40 4.40 -4.01
CA GLU A 74 -6.82 4.65 -4.19
C GLU A 74 -7.21 4.94 -5.64
N ILE A 75 -6.37 5.67 -6.36
CA ILE A 75 -6.71 6.20 -7.69
C ILE A 75 -6.02 5.45 -8.81
N ARG A 76 -4.77 5.00 -8.60
CA ARG A 76 -3.96 4.42 -9.68
C ARG A 76 -3.85 2.90 -9.63
N ALA A 77 -3.73 2.30 -8.44
CA ALA A 77 -3.57 0.86 -8.29
C ALA A 77 -4.91 0.10 -8.34
N LYS A 78 -6.02 0.68 -7.85
CA LYS A 78 -7.36 0.06 -7.96
C LYS A 78 -7.78 -0.26 -9.40
N PRO A 79 -7.61 0.64 -10.39
CA PRO A 79 -7.84 0.31 -11.79
C PRO A 79 -7.02 -0.88 -12.29
N ASP A 80 -5.74 -0.99 -11.91
CA ASP A 80 -4.91 -2.13 -12.30
C ASP A 80 -5.41 -3.44 -11.67
N LEU A 81 -5.90 -3.40 -10.43
CA LEU A 81 -6.56 -4.58 -9.85
C LEU A 81 -7.79 -4.97 -10.67
N ALA A 82 -8.65 -4.01 -11.03
CA ALA A 82 -9.83 -4.29 -11.85
C ALA A 82 -9.47 -4.86 -13.22
N ALA A 83 -8.43 -4.31 -13.88
CA ALA A 83 -7.90 -4.80 -15.14
C ALA A 83 -7.34 -6.23 -15.01
N PHE A 84 -6.59 -6.52 -13.94
CA PHE A 84 -6.11 -7.88 -13.66
C PHE A 84 -7.26 -8.87 -13.44
N LEU A 85 -8.29 -8.48 -12.68
CA LEU A 85 -9.50 -9.29 -12.50
C LEU A 85 -10.26 -9.52 -13.82
N GLY A 86 -10.15 -8.58 -14.76
CA GLY A 86 -10.66 -8.69 -16.14
C GLY A 86 -9.79 -9.53 -17.07
N GLY A 87 -8.64 -10.03 -16.61
CA GLY A 87 -7.73 -10.88 -17.40
C GLY A 87 -6.65 -10.13 -18.19
N GLU A 88 -6.42 -8.84 -17.90
CA GLU A 88 -5.37 -8.07 -18.58
C GLU A 88 -3.97 -8.46 -18.07
N GLY A 89 -3.13 -8.95 -18.99
CA GLY A 89 -1.86 -9.59 -18.64
C GLY A 89 -0.79 -8.68 -18.00
N SER A 90 -0.79 -7.37 -18.26
CA SER A 90 0.17 -6.42 -17.67
C SER A 90 -0.29 -5.83 -16.33
N ALA A 91 -1.59 -5.92 -16.04
CA ALA A 91 -2.21 -5.19 -14.95
C ALA A 91 -1.68 -5.62 -13.56
N LEU A 92 -1.29 -6.89 -13.40
CA LEU A 92 -0.65 -7.35 -12.16
C LEU A 92 0.71 -6.66 -11.91
N ALA A 93 1.53 -6.51 -12.95
CA ALA A 93 2.83 -5.87 -12.83
C ALA A 93 2.68 -4.37 -12.51
N ASP A 94 1.71 -3.71 -13.16
CA ASP A 94 1.39 -2.30 -12.91
C ASP A 94 0.86 -2.07 -11.49
N LEU A 95 0.03 -2.98 -10.99
CA LEU A 95 -0.43 -3.01 -9.60
C LEU A 95 0.74 -3.14 -8.63
N GLN A 96 1.61 -4.13 -8.85
CA GLN A 96 2.79 -4.40 -8.02
C GLN A 96 3.76 -3.22 -7.99
N ALA A 97 3.97 -2.54 -9.13
CA ALA A 97 4.83 -1.36 -9.22
C ALA A 97 4.29 -0.21 -8.35
N LYS A 98 2.99 0.04 -8.37
CA LYS A 98 2.36 1.12 -7.57
C LYS A 98 2.36 0.80 -6.08
N VAL A 99 2.16 -0.47 -5.71
CA VAL A 99 2.33 -0.96 -4.33
C VAL A 99 3.78 -0.78 -3.85
N ALA A 100 4.78 -1.07 -4.70
CA ALA A 100 6.18 -0.83 -4.35
C ALA A 100 6.49 0.66 -4.20
N GLN A 101 5.92 1.50 -5.07
CA GLN A 101 6.13 2.95 -5.04
C GLN A 101 5.50 3.60 -3.81
N SER A 102 4.32 3.16 -3.38
CA SER A 102 3.69 3.70 -2.17
C SER A 102 4.51 3.40 -0.92
N ILE A 103 5.14 2.22 -0.81
CA ILE A 103 6.09 1.93 0.29
C ILE A 103 7.31 2.87 0.25
N LYS A 104 7.87 3.13 -0.93
CA LYS A 104 9.04 4.03 -1.07
C LYS A 104 8.75 5.46 -0.63
N LEU A 105 7.51 5.92 -0.76
CA LEU A 105 7.11 7.25 -0.29
C LEU A 105 7.02 7.33 1.24
N LEU A 106 6.86 6.19 1.92
CA LEU A 106 6.71 6.11 3.39
C LEU A 106 8.00 5.75 4.13
N ALA A 107 9.06 5.38 3.41
CA ALA A 107 10.37 4.99 3.94
C ALA A 107 11.30 6.21 4.08
#